data_AF-A0A3P7KUM6-F1
#
_entry.id   AF-A0A3P7KUM6-F1
#
_cell.length_a   1.000
_cell.length_b   1.000
_cell.length_c   1.000
_cell.angle_alpha   90.00
_cell.angle_beta   90.00
_cell.angle_gamma   90.00
#
_symmetry.space_group_name_H-M   'P 1'
#
loop_
_entity.id
_entity.type
_entity.pdbx_description
1 polymer ?
#
loop_
_entity_poly.entity_id
_entity_poly.type
_entity_poly.pdbx_seq_one_letter_code
_entity_poly.pdbx_strand_id
1 'polypeptide(L)'
;MVQTVRSWWDVFRSSPSNEMVTLFRSEHLNAKITTFTQMAWATTRSLGCSIVKCSSNYVVVCRYSPRGNILSAAIYEPGPTCWSCSAGCEANLGLCQ
;
A
#
# COMPACT_ATOMS: atom_id res chain seq x y z
N MET A 1 7.14 13.43 7.37
CA MET A 1 6.96 12.01 6.98
C MET A 1 5.63 11.43 7.46
N VAL A 2 5.37 11.37 8.77
CA VAL A 2 4.16 10.72 9.35
C VAL A 2 2.85 11.27 8.79
N GLN A 3 2.71 12.60 8.69
CA GLN A 3 1.50 13.23 8.15
C GLN A 3 1.21 12.80 6.70
N THR A 4 2.24 12.75 5.85
CA THR A 4 2.10 12.35 4.45
C THR A 4 1.75 10.87 4.30
N VAL A 5 2.45 9.99 5.02
CA VAL A 5 2.18 8.54 5.00
C VAL A 5 0.75 8.24 5.48
N ARG A 6 0.28 8.93 6.53
CA ARG A 6 -1.11 8.84 6.97
C ARG A 6 -2.07 9.28 5.88
N SER A 7 -1.81 10.43 5.24
CA SER A 7 -2.68 10.94 4.17
C SER A 7 -2.82 9.97 2.99
N TRP A 8 -1.76 9.24 2.62
CA TRP A 8 -1.78 8.24 1.57
C TRP A 8 -2.56 6.99 1.95
N TRP A 9 -2.40 6.54 3.20
CA TRP A 9 -3.14 5.41 3.74
C TRP A 9 -4.62 5.75 3.82
N ASP A 10 -4.96 6.85 4.47
CA ASP A 10 -6.32 7.24 4.88
C ASP A 10 -7.30 7.44 3.73
N VAL A 11 -6.84 7.50 2.47
CA VAL A 11 -7.69 7.57 1.28
C VAL A 11 -8.72 6.46 1.24
N PHE A 12 -8.40 5.26 1.74
CA PHE A 12 -9.37 4.15 1.75
C PHE A 12 -10.66 4.51 2.51
N ARG A 13 -10.59 5.37 3.53
CA ARG A 13 -11.75 5.83 4.30
C ARG A 13 -12.70 6.73 3.51
N SER A 14 -12.22 7.30 2.41
CA SER A 14 -13.02 8.13 1.50
C SER A 14 -13.49 7.38 0.25
N SER A 15 -13.12 6.11 0.10
CA SER A 15 -13.53 5.30 -1.04
C SER A 15 -14.99 4.86 -0.87
N PRO A 16 -15.85 5.03 -1.88
CA PRO A 16 -17.29 4.74 -1.78
C PRO A 16 -17.60 3.26 -1.50
N SER A 17 -16.65 2.36 -1.80
CA SER A 17 -16.71 0.97 -1.37
C SER A 17 -16.02 0.84 0.00
N ASN A 18 -16.81 0.72 1.06
CA ASN A 18 -16.35 0.14 2.35
C ASN A 18 -15.92 -1.33 2.21
N GLU A 19 -15.93 -1.89 0.99
CA GLU A 19 -15.40 -3.20 0.68
C GLU A 19 -13.87 -3.20 0.66
N MET A 20 -13.31 -4.25 1.25
CA MET A 20 -11.89 -4.56 1.18
C MET A 20 -11.49 -4.72 -0.29
N VAL A 21 -10.69 -3.78 -0.82
CA VAL A 21 -10.17 -3.88 -2.18
C VAL A 21 -9.07 -4.94 -2.19
N THR A 22 -9.41 -6.13 -2.67
CA THR A 22 -8.46 -7.26 -2.79
C THR A 22 -7.84 -7.34 -4.18
N LEU A 23 -8.50 -6.78 -5.20
CA LEU A 23 -8.09 -6.79 -6.60
C LEU A 23 -7.93 -5.37 -7.16
N PHE A 24 -6.83 -5.11 -7.87
CA PHE A 24 -6.59 -3.83 -8.50
C PHE A 24 -7.21 -3.78 -9.91
N ARG A 25 -8.34 -3.08 -10.04
CA ARG A 25 -9.15 -2.97 -11.26
C ARG A 25 -8.83 -1.68 -12.05
N SER A 26 -9.33 -1.62 -13.29
CA SER A 26 -9.16 -0.46 -14.18
C SER A 26 -9.76 0.82 -13.61
N GLU A 27 -10.85 0.74 -12.84
CA GLU A 27 -11.48 1.86 -12.15
C GLU A 27 -10.59 2.52 -11.09
N HIS A 28 -9.58 1.80 -10.59
CA HIS A 28 -8.61 2.34 -9.64
C HIS A 28 -7.46 3.07 -10.33
N LEU A 29 -7.29 2.92 -11.64
CA LEU A 29 -6.23 3.63 -12.37
C LEU A 29 -6.43 5.13 -12.23
N ASN A 30 -5.38 5.83 -11.78
CA ASN A 30 -5.38 7.27 -11.52
C ASN A 30 -6.38 7.75 -10.45
N ALA A 31 -7.03 6.83 -9.73
CA ALA A 31 -7.86 7.18 -8.59
C ALA A 31 -7.00 7.43 -7.34
N LYS A 32 -7.54 8.17 -6.36
CA LYS A 32 -6.82 8.45 -5.12
C LYS A 32 -6.43 7.17 -4.37
N ILE A 33 -7.24 6.11 -4.48
CA ILE A 33 -7.04 4.80 -3.81
C ILE A 33 -5.70 4.13 -4.18
N THR A 34 -5.05 4.57 -5.26
CA THR A 34 -3.74 4.07 -5.70
C THR A 34 -2.65 4.22 -4.64
N THR A 35 -2.72 5.26 -3.79
CA THR A 35 -1.73 5.47 -2.74
C THR A 35 -1.88 4.44 -1.62
N PHE A 36 -3.11 4.14 -1.22
CA PHE A 36 -3.42 3.10 -0.24
C PHE A 36 -3.04 1.71 -0.76
N THR A 37 -3.49 1.38 -1.96
CA THR A 37 -3.27 0.05 -2.57
C THR A 37 -1.79 -0.26 -2.78
N GLN A 38 -0.97 0.74 -3.11
CA GLN A 38 0.48 0.54 -3.18
C GLN A 38 1.10 0.27 -1.80
N MET A 39 0.63 0.94 -0.75
CA MET A 39 1.10 0.69 0.62
C MET A 39 0.68 -0.68 1.14
N ALA A 40 -0.51 -1.14 0.78
CA ALA A 40 -1.09 -2.41 1.21
C ALA A 40 -0.64 -3.62 0.35
N TRP A 41 0.21 -3.41 -0.66
CA TRP A 41 0.56 -4.43 -1.64
C TRP A 41 1.46 -5.53 -1.05
N ALA A 42 0.93 -6.74 -0.86
CA ALA A 42 1.57 -7.82 -0.09
C ALA A 42 2.91 -8.29 -0.64
N THR A 43 3.13 -8.22 -1.95
CA THR A 43 4.39 -8.62 -2.56
C THR A 43 5.45 -7.52 -2.54
N THR A 44 5.10 -6.29 -2.16
CA THR A 44 6.07 -5.21 -1.96
C THR A 44 6.84 -5.44 -0.66
N ARG A 45 8.16 -5.56 -0.75
CA ARG A 45 9.03 -5.92 0.40
C ARG A 45 10.08 -4.87 0.72
N SER A 46 10.24 -3.86 -0.13
CA SER A 46 11.22 -2.81 0.04
C SER A 46 10.59 -1.45 -0.20
N LEU A 47 10.95 -0.51 0.67
CA LEU A 47 10.49 0.87 0.65
C LEU A 47 11.69 1.79 0.79
N GLY A 48 11.76 2.80 -0.08
CA GLY A 48 12.72 3.89 0.04
C GLY A 48 11.99 5.23 -0.05
N CYS A 49 12.19 6.11 0.92
CA CYS A 49 11.55 7.41 0.95
C CYS A 49 12.58 8.54 1.04
N SER A 50 12.30 9.66 0.40
CA SER A 50 13.09 10.89 0.47
C SER A 50 12.20 12.08 0.76
N ILE A 51 12.74 13.04 1.52
CA ILE A 51 12.05 14.27 1.90
C ILE A 51 12.98 15.42 1.51
N VAL A 52 12.49 16.31 0.66
CA VAL A 52 13.24 17.47 0.20
C VAL A 52 12.44 18.73 0.49
N LYS A 53 13.11 19.73 1.07
CA LYS A 53 12.55 21.07 1.21
C LYS A 53 12.77 21.82 -0.12
N CYS A 54 11.68 22.09 -0.83
CA CYS A 54 11.66 23.03 -1.95
C CYS A 54 11.40 24.44 -1.43
N SER A 55 11.34 25.45 -2.31
CA SER A 55 11.27 26.87 -1.94
C SER A 55 10.26 27.19 -0.83
N SER A 56 9.01 26.75 -0.96
CA SER A 56 7.94 26.99 0.01
C SER A 56 7.32 25.73 0.62
N ASN A 57 7.65 24.54 0.09
CA ASN A 57 6.97 23.29 0.43
C ASN A 57 7.95 22.15 0.67
N TYR A 58 7.52 21.15 1.43
CA TYR A 58 8.23 19.87 1.52
C TYR A 58 7.64 18.88 0.52
N VAL A 59 8.50 18.25 -0.26
CA VAL A 59 8.15 17.15 -1.16
C VAL A 59 8.60 15.84 -0.53
N VAL A 60 7.67 14.91 -0.42
CA VAL A 60 7.93 13.56 0.10
C VAL A 60 7.65 12.57 -1.01
N VAL A 61 8.63 11.74 -1.33
CA VAL A 61 8.52 10.68 -2.35
C VAL A 61 8.88 9.37 -1.71
N CYS A 62 8.04 8.35 -1.90
CA CYS A 62 8.33 6.97 -1.53
C CYS A 62 8.26 6.08 -2.77
N ARG A 63 9.24 5.19 -2.91
CA ARG A 63 9.30 4.17 -3.95
C ARG A 63 9.20 2.79 -3.31
N TYR A 64 8.51 1.91 -4.01
CA TYR A 64 8.15 0.58 -3.55
C TYR A 64 8.73 -0.46 -4.52
N SER A 65 9.28 -1.55 -3.98
CA SER A 65 9.82 -2.66 -4.76
C SER A 65 9.47 -4.00 -4.11
N PRO A 66 9.06 -5.02 -4.89
CA PRO A 66 8.49 -4.92 -6.23
C PRO A 66 7.36 -3.88 -6.34
N ARG A 67 7.08 -3.39 -7.55
CA ARG A 67 6.00 -2.40 -7.74
C ARG A 67 4.63 -3.03 -7.47
N GLY A 68 3.72 -2.25 -6.91
CA GLY A 68 2.31 -2.61 -6.80
C GLY A 68 1.46 -2.00 -7.91
N ASN A 69 0.16 -1.94 -7.65
CA ASN A 69 -0.86 -1.36 -8.54
C ASN A 69 -0.78 -1.92 -9.96
N ILE A 70 -0.59 -3.24 -10.06
CA ILE A 70 -0.58 -3.96 -11.31
C ILE A 70 -2.03 -4.28 -11.66
N LEU A 71 -2.44 -3.88 -12.87
CA LEU A 71 -3.81 -4.11 -13.35
C LEU A 71 -4.15 -5.61 -13.30
N SER A 72 -5.32 -5.92 -12.77
CA SER A 72 -5.85 -7.28 -12.61
C SER A 72 -5.06 -8.17 -11.65
N ALA A 73 -4.13 -7.62 -10.88
CA ALA A 73 -3.42 -8.35 -9.82
C ALA A 73 -4.07 -8.12 -8.45
N ALA A 74 -3.93 -9.11 -7.57
CA ALA A 74 -4.36 -9.00 -6.19
C ALA A 74 -3.43 -8.08 -5.41
N ILE A 75 -4.00 -7.22 -4.56
CA ILE A 75 -3.24 -6.36 -3.65
C ILE A 75 -2.66 -7.22 -2.53
N TYR A 76 -3.47 -8.13 -1.98
CA TYR A 76 -3.09 -9.18 -1.05
C TYR A 76 -4.04 -10.37 -1.20
N GLU A 77 -3.63 -11.55 -0.73
CA GLU A 77 -4.48 -12.74 -0.70
C GLU A 77 -5.32 -12.74 0.57
N PRO A 78 -6.65 -12.81 0.48
CA PRO A 78 -7.51 -12.94 1.66
C PRO A 78 -7.31 -14.29 2.34
N GLY A 79 -7.24 -14.30 3.66
CA GLY A 79 -7.13 -15.53 4.44
C GLY A 79 -6.84 -15.24 5.91
N PRO A 80 -6.72 -16.29 6.75
CA PRO A 80 -6.28 -16.15 8.12
C PRO A 80 -4.88 -15.53 8.18
N THR A 81 -4.61 -14.80 9.26
CA THR A 81 -3.29 -14.23 9.53
C THR A 81 -2.22 -15.32 9.43
N CYS A 82 -1.11 -15.01 8.74
CA CYS A 82 0.04 -15.91 8.52
C CYS A 82 -0.19 -17.13 7.62
N TRP A 83 -1.38 -17.36 7.07
CA TRP A 83 -1.71 -18.62 6.39
C TRP A 83 -0.81 -18.95 5.18
N SER A 84 -0.39 -17.95 4.42
CA SER A 84 0.37 -18.10 3.17
C SER A 84 1.86 -17.72 3.30
N CYS A 85 2.40 -17.68 4.52
CA CYS A 85 3.81 -17.31 4.74
C CYS A 85 4.74 -18.53 4.58
N SER A 86 5.74 -18.45 3.70
CA SER A 86 6.70 -19.54 3.45
C SER A 86 7.95 -19.50 4.33
N ALA A 87 8.41 -18.30 4.73
CA ALA A 87 9.68 -18.10 5.44
C ALA A 87 9.52 -17.73 6.93
N GLY A 88 8.28 -17.65 7.42
CA GLY A 88 7.96 -17.26 8.80
C GLY A 88 6.90 -16.16 8.86
N CYS A 89 6.27 -16.01 10.03
CA CYS A 89 5.28 -14.97 10.27
C CYS A 89 5.43 -14.37 11.68
N GLU A 90 5.38 -13.04 11.75
CA GLU A 90 5.22 -12.31 12.99
C GLU A 90 3.72 -12.21 13.33
N ALA A 91 3.21 -13.17 14.11
CA ALA A 91 1.78 -13.34 14.35
C ALA A 91 1.11 -12.13 15.01
N ASN A 92 1.84 -11.36 15.84
CA ASN A 92 1.32 -10.17 16.49
C ASN A 92 1.08 -9.00 15.53
N LEU A 93 1.84 -8.97 14.43
CA LEU A 93 1.73 -7.94 13.39
C LEU A 93 0.95 -8.43 12.16
N GLY A 94 0.82 -9.75 12.01
CA GLY A 94 0.24 -10.38 10.83
C GLY A 94 1.07 -10.22 9.57
N LEU A 95 2.40 -10.17 9.71
CA LEU A 95 3.33 -9.94 8.60
C LEU A 95 4.21 -11.17 8.34
N CYS A 96 4.28 -11.60 7.08
CA CYS A 96 5.26 -12.60 6.65
C CYS A 96 6.67 -11.98 6.59
N GLN A 97 7.68 -12.75 6.96
CA GLN A 97 9.09 -12.38 6.87
C GLN A 97 9.67 -12.68 5.48
#